data_AF-A0AAD1W8Z1-F1
#
_entry.id   AF-A0AAD1W8Z1-F1
#
_cell.length_a   1.000
_cell.length_b   1.000
_cell.length_c   1.000
_cell.angle_alpha   90.00
_cell.angle_beta   90.00
_cell.angle_gamma   90.00
#
_symmetry.space_group_name_H-M   'P 1'
#
loop_
_entity.id
_entity.type
_entity.pdbx_description
1 polymer ?
#
loop_
_entity_poly.entity_id
_entity_poly.type
_entity_poly.pdbx_seq_one_letter_code
_entity_poly.pdbx_strand_id
1 'polypeptide(L)'
;QIAIISRQNKNKPTPDLAEQLRVLYARLKELNAEKTKRMLHKLRANVYHNSGKATKYLAARVRNKYSSAKIAHVMGGDGLKKITPTDISQEFAHFYSKLYNLKEEGSTHNARAEDIAHFLTQANLPQITSAQAEELLKPIELTELLDIIAKLPQGKSPGADGLPNAYYKKFAHVLGPHLLKVY
;
A
#
# COMPACT_ATOMS: atom_id res chain seq x y z
N GLN A 1 39.98 -5.44 -11.26
CA GLN A 1 40.00 -6.90 -11.43
C GLN A 1 38.92 -7.40 -12.41
N ILE A 2 37.61 -7.19 -12.16
CA ILE A 2 36.54 -7.61 -13.10
C ILE A 2 36.73 -7.06 -14.53
N ALA A 3 37.06 -5.78 -14.69
CA ALA A 3 37.29 -5.18 -16.01
C ALA A 3 38.49 -5.80 -16.77
N ILE A 4 39.51 -6.25 -16.04
CA ILE A 4 40.72 -6.86 -16.60
C ILE A 4 40.41 -8.28 -17.07
N ILE A 5 39.76 -9.09 -16.22
CA ILE A 5 39.37 -10.47 -16.53
C ILE A 5 38.29 -10.51 -17.63
N SER A 6 37.36 -9.54 -17.63
CA SER A 6 36.34 -9.38 -18.69
C SER A 6 36.99 -9.11 -20.05
N ARG A 7 38.03 -8.26 -20.09
CA ARG A 7 38.79 -7.99 -21.31
C ARG A 7 39.60 -9.20 -21.79
N GLN A 8 40.19 -9.96 -20.87
CA GLN A 8 40.92 -11.19 -21.19
C GLN A 8 39.98 -12.29 -21.73
N ASN A 9 38.81 -12.49 -21.11
CA ASN A 9 37.81 -13.47 -21.56
C ASN A 9 37.18 -13.09 -22.92
N LYS A 10 37.05 -11.79 -23.23
CA LYS A 10 36.63 -11.33 -24.57
C LYS A 10 37.65 -11.64 -25.66
N ASN A 11 38.94 -11.57 -25.34
CA ASN A 11 40.02 -11.81 -26.30
C ASN A 11 40.33 -13.31 -26.47
N LYS A 12 40.21 -14.10 -25.41
CA LYS A 12 40.37 -15.57 -25.42
C LYS A 12 39.39 -16.21 -24.42
N PRO A 13 38.19 -16.65 -24.88
CA PRO A 13 37.19 -17.21 -23.99
C PRO A 13 37.66 -18.55 -23.43
N THR A 14 37.79 -18.64 -22.11
CA THR A 14 38.21 -19.84 -21.39
C THR A 14 37.18 -20.17 -20.32
N PRO A 15 36.76 -21.44 -20.15
CA PRO A 15 35.74 -21.82 -19.15
C PRO A 15 36.08 -21.37 -17.73
N ASP A 16 37.35 -21.42 -17.35
CA ASP A 16 37.86 -20.95 -16.06
C ASP A 16 37.71 -19.42 -15.88
N LEU A 17 38.03 -18.63 -16.91
CA LEU A 17 37.85 -17.17 -16.89
C LEU A 17 36.38 -16.77 -16.81
N ALA A 18 35.49 -17.53 -17.44
CA ALA A 18 34.04 -17.31 -17.38
C ALA A 18 33.49 -17.57 -15.96
N GLU A 19 33.93 -18.65 -15.31
CA GLU A 19 33.52 -18.97 -13.95
C GLU A 19 34.07 -17.96 -12.93
N GLN A 20 35.32 -17.53 -13.08
CA GLN A 20 35.90 -16.45 -12.25
C GLN A 20 35.12 -15.14 -12.41
N LEU A 21 34.68 -14.78 -13.62
CA LEU A 21 33.82 -13.61 -13.82
C LEU A 21 32.47 -13.76 -13.13
N ARG A 22 31.83 -14.94 -13.23
CA ARG A 22 30.56 -15.23 -12.58
C ARG A 22 30.66 -15.04 -11.06
N VAL A 23 31.68 -15.61 -10.44
CA VAL A 23 31.95 -15.49 -8.99
C VAL A 23 32.20 -14.03 -8.60
N LEU A 24 33.01 -13.29 -9.37
CA LEU A 24 33.30 -11.89 -9.07
C LEU A 24 32.08 -10.98 -9.21
N TYR A 25 31.22 -11.19 -10.21
CA TYR A 25 29.97 -10.46 -10.35
C TYR A 25 28.98 -10.80 -9.24
N ALA A 26 28.90 -12.07 -8.81
CA ALA A 26 28.09 -12.47 -7.66
C ALA A 26 28.56 -11.75 -6.38
N ARG A 27 29.87 -11.76 -6.11
CA ARG A 27 30.47 -11.05 -4.97
C ARG A 27 30.22 -9.54 -5.02
N LEU A 28 30.32 -8.93 -6.21
CA LEU A 28 30.02 -7.51 -6.40
C LEU A 28 28.55 -7.20 -6.08
N LYS A 29 27.63 -8.07 -6.52
CA LYS A 29 26.19 -7.94 -6.24
C LYS A 29 25.92 -8.01 -4.74
N GLU A 30 26.54 -8.95 -4.03
CA GLU A 30 26.42 -9.09 -2.57
C GLU A 30 26.94 -7.85 -1.84
N LEU A 31 28.13 -7.35 -2.20
CA LEU A 31 28.71 -6.15 -1.61
C LEU A 31 27.82 -4.92 -1.83
N ASN A 32 27.27 -4.78 -3.04
CA ASN A 32 26.33 -3.71 -3.36
C ASN A 32 25.02 -3.83 -2.57
N ALA A 33 24.50 -5.05 -2.38
CA ALA A 33 23.31 -5.31 -1.58
C ALA A 33 23.55 -4.93 -0.11
N GLU A 34 24.70 -5.30 0.45
CA GLU A 34 25.06 -4.94 1.83
C GLU A 34 25.22 -3.42 1.99
N LYS A 35 25.91 -2.76 1.05
CA LYS A 35 26.06 -1.31 1.03
C LYS A 35 24.70 -0.61 0.96
N THR A 36 23.79 -1.13 0.13
CA THR A 36 22.42 -0.63 0.00
C THR A 36 21.65 -0.78 1.31
N LYS A 37 21.74 -1.94 1.97
CA LYS A 37 21.11 -2.19 3.28
C LYS A 37 21.61 -1.21 4.34
N ARG A 38 22.94 -1.00 4.42
CA ARG A 38 23.55 -0.04 5.35
C ARG A 38 23.10 1.40 5.06
N MET A 39 23.05 1.79 3.79
CA MET A 39 22.57 3.12 3.39
C MET A 39 21.10 3.31 3.74
N LEU A 40 20.25 2.31 3.50
CA LEU A 40 18.84 2.35 3.86
C LEU A 40 18.64 2.51 5.37
N HIS A 41 19.45 1.84 6.19
CA HIS A 41 19.44 2.00 7.64
C HIS A 41 19.79 3.45 8.05
N LYS A 42 20.85 4.02 7.47
CA LYS A 42 21.23 5.42 7.70
C LYS A 42 20.14 6.41 7.28
N LEU A 43 19.51 6.18 6.12
CA LEU A 43 18.39 6.99 5.64
C LEU A 43 17.22 6.94 6.63
N ARG A 44 16.83 5.76 7.12
CA ARG A 44 15.77 5.61 8.13
C ARG A 44 16.09 6.35 9.43
N ALA A 45 17.32 6.23 9.93
CA ALA A 45 17.77 6.95 11.12
C ALA A 45 17.72 8.47 10.92
N ASN A 46 18.15 8.96 9.76
CA ASN A 46 18.07 10.38 9.41
C ASN A 46 16.62 10.88 9.31
N VAL A 47 15.70 10.08 8.76
CA VAL A 47 14.27 10.41 8.71
C VAL A 47 13.72 10.53 10.14
N TYR A 48 13.99 9.54 11.00
CA TYR A 48 13.54 9.54 12.40
C TYR A 48 14.07 10.75 13.17
N HIS A 49 15.35 11.08 13.02
CA HIS A 49 15.94 12.24 13.69
C HIS A 49 15.31 13.57 13.28
N ASN A 50 14.88 13.70 12.02
CA ASN A 50 14.34 14.93 11.45
C ASN A 50 12.81 15.01 11.42
N SER A 51 12.08 13.91 11.64
CA SER A 51 10.62 13.86 11.43
C SER A 51 9.82 14.76 12.37
N GLY A 52 10.33 15.01 13.57
CA GLY A 52 9.70 15.90 14.56
C GLY A 52 10.29 17.32 14.62
N LYS A 53 11.22 17.68 13.72
CA LYS A 53 11.95 18.96 13.80
C LYS A 53 11.62 19.87 12.62
N ALA A 54 11.43 21.16 12.89
CA ALA A 54 11.25 22.20 11.87
C ALA A 54 12.58 22.57 11.18
N THR A 55 13.17 21.62 10.45
CA THR A 55 14.47 21.78 9.78
C THR A 55 14.33 22.01 8.28
N LYS A 56 15.46 22.30 7.61
CA LYS A 56 15.54 22.35 6.13
C LYS A 56 15.04 21.06 5.47
N TYR A 57 15.17 19.91 6.14
CA TYR A 57 14.65 18.63 5.66
C TYR A 57 13.12 18.64 5.53
N LEU A 58 12.42 19.14 6.56
CA LEU A 58 10.97 19.31 6.53
C LEU A 58 10.56 20.28 5.42
N ALA A 59 11.21 21.44 5.34
CA ALA A 59 10.91 22.44 4.31
C ALA A 59 11.09 21.89 2.88
N ALA A 60 12.16 21.11 2.64
CA ALA A 60 12.39 20.46 1.36
C ALA A 60 11.32 19.40 1.05
N ARG A 61 10.94 18.57 2.04
CA ARG A 61 9.89 17.55 1.89
C ARG A 61 8.53 18.18 1.57
N VAL A 62 8.20 19.28 2.25
CA VAL A 62 6.97 20.06 2.01
C VAL A 62 6.97 20.63 0.60
N ARG A 63 8.05 21.28 0.15
CA ARG A 63 8.17 21.76 -1.24
C ARG A 63 8.02 20.66 -2.27
N ASN A 64 8.67 19.52 -2.07
CA ASN A 64 8.56 18.37 -2.97
C ASN A 64 7.12 17.84 -3.01
N LYS A 65 6.44 17.75 -1.86
CA LYS A 65 5.03 17.34 -1.76
C LYS A 65 4.13 18.30 -2.56
N TYR A 66 4.29 19.61 -2.38
CA TYR A 66 3.53 20.61 -3.14
C TYR A 66 3.82 20.56 -4.64
N SER A 67 5.08 20.37 -5.04
CA SER A 67 5.44 20.24 -6.45
C SER A 67 4.87 18.98 -7.09
N SER A 68 4.88 17.84 -6.39
CA SER A 68 4.31 16.59 -6.91
C SER A 68 2.78 16.58 -6.91
N ALA A 69 2.15 17.33 -6.00
CA ALA A 69 0.70 17.45 -5.89
C ALA A 69 0.12 18.56 -6.79
N LYS A 70 0.96 19.26 -7.57
CA LYS A 70 0.49 20.31 -8.46
C LYS A 70 -0.33 19.69 -9.60
N ILE A 71 -1.59 20.10 -9.67
CA ILE A 71 -2.51 19.69 -10.74
C ILE A 71 -2.08 20.42 -12.02
N ALA A 72 -1.65 19.65 -13.03
CA ALA A 72 -1.14 20.21 -14.28
C ALA A 72 -2.26 20.72 -15.20
N HIS A 73 -3.39 20.01 -15.23
CA HIS A 73 -4.58 20.39 -15.96
C HIS A 73 -5.80 19.67 -15.42
N VAL A 74 -6.98 20.22 -15.68
CA VAL A 74 -8.28 19.56 -15.46
C VAL A 74 -9.10 19.60 -16.74
N MET A 75 -10.04 18.67 -16.88
CA MET A 75 -11.02 18.70 -17.97
C MET A 75 -12.25 19.45 -17.46
N GLY A 76 -12.63 20.52 -18.15
CA GLY A 76 -13.83 21.27 -17.81
C GLY A 76 -15.10 20.53 -18.22
N GLY A 77 -16.24 20.95 -17.68
CA GLY A 77 -17.56 20.44 -18.10
C GLY A 77 -17.90 20.69 -19.58
N ASP A 78 -17.17 21.61 -20.23
CA ASP A 78 -17.20 21.89 -21.67
C ASP A 78 -16.37 20.91 -22.52
N GLY A 79 -15.68 19.95 -21.89
CA GLY A 79 -14.77 19.01 -22.56
C GLY A 79 -13.40 19.60 -22.91
N LEU A 80 -13.13 20.86 -22.55
CA LEU A 80 -11.87 21.54 -22.84
C LEU A 80 -10.88 21.40 -21.68
N LYS A 81 -9.59 21.28 -22.00
CA LYS A 81 -8.53 21.21 -20.99
C LYS A 81 -8.22 22.60 -20.44
N LYS A 82 -8.36 22.77 -19.13
CA LYS A 82 -7.95 23.97 -18.39
C LYS A 82 -6.56 23.74 -17.78
N ILE A 83 -5.60 24.60 -18.09
CA ILE A 83 -4.18 24.45 -17.72
C ILE A 83 -3.74 25.56 -16.76
N THR A 84 -4.36 26.74 -16.83
CA THR A 84 -4.04 27.88 -15.97
C THR A 84 -4.50 27.61 -14.54
N PRO A 85 -3.71 27.97 -13.51
CA PRO A 85 -4.12 27.80 -12.11
C PRO A 85 -5.48 28.44 -11.77
N THR A 86 -5.78 29.60 -12.36
CA THR A 86 -7.06 30.30 -12.18
C THR A 86 -8.22 29.48 -12.75
N ASP A 87 -8.09 29.02 -13.99
CA ASP A 87 -9.12 28.22 -14.67
C ASP A 87 -9.34 26.88 -13.94
N ILE A 88 -8.25 26.24 -13.49
CA ILE A 88 -8.31 25.00 -12.69
C ILE A 88 -9.08 25.27 -11.39
N SER A 89 -8.76 26.36 -10.68
CA SER A 89 -9.44 26.72 -9.43
C SER A 89 -10.92 27.03 -9.64
N GLN A 90 -11.27 27.71 -10.73
CA GLN A 90 -12.66 28.01 -11.08
C GLN A 90 -13.44 26.75 -11.42
N GLU A 91 -12.86 25.82 -12.18
CA GLU A 91 -13.50 24.55 -12.49
C GLU A 91 -13.74 23.71 -11.22
N PHE A 92 -12.77 23.67 -10.29
CA PHE A 92 -12.96 23.02 -9.00
C PHE A 92 -14.09 23.67 -8.20
N ALA A 93 -14.11 25.00 -8.12
CA ALA A 93 -15.16 25.74 -7.43
C ALA A 93 -16.54 25.44 -8.05
N HIS A 94 -16.64 25.45 -9.37
CA HIS A 94 -17.87 25.15 -10.11
C HIS A 94 -18.33 23.70 -9.86
N PHE A 95 -17.43 22.72 -9.98
CA PHE A 95 -17.74 21.31 -9.76
C PHE A 95 -18.26 21.05 -8.34
N TYR A 96 -17.53 21.51 -7.32
CA TYR A 96 -17.92 21.25 -5.92
C TYR A 96 -19.13 22.08 -5.51
N SER A 97 -19.28 23.31 -6.03
CA SER A 97 -20.50 24.09 -5.88
C SER A 97 -21.70 23.30 -6.40
N LYS A 98 -21.62 22.72 -7.60
CA LYS A 98 -22.68 21.86 -8.14
C LYS A 98 -22.89 20.57 -7.33
N LEU A 99 -21.82 19.92 -6.87
CA LEU A 99 -21.89 18.67 -6.11
C LEU A 99 -22.60 18.85 -4.77
N TYR A 100 -22.36 19.98 -4.10
CA TYR A 100 -22.91 20.24 -2.77
C TYR A 100 -24.18 21.13 -2.79
N ASN A 101 -24.44 21.86 -3.87
CA ASN A 101 -25.71 22.56 -4.09
C ASN A 101 -26.77 21.61 -4.69
N LEU A 102 -27.02 20.50 -3.99
CA LEU A 102 -28.19 19.67 -4.26
C LEU A 102 -29.43 20.52 -4.00
N LYS A 103 -30.28 20.69 -5.03
CA LYS A 103 -31.49 21.53 -4.94
C LYS A 103 -32.35 21.08 -3.75
N GLU A 104 -32.77 22.02 -2.91
CA GLU A 104 -33.69 21.81 -1.78
C GLU A 104 -35.12 21.38 -2.20
N GLU A 105 -35.41 21.32 -3.50
CA GLU A 105 -36.72 20.90 -4.00
C GLU A 105 -36.88 19.37 -3.90
N GLY A 106 -37.28 18.92 -2.71
CA GLY A 106 -37.92 17.61 -2.48
C GLY A 106 -37.02 16.50 -1.94
N SER A 107 -35.73 16.76 -1.73
CA SER A 107 -34.77 15.83 -1.15
C SER A 107 -34.45 16.24 0.28
N THR A 108 -35.26 15.75 1.22
CA THR A 108 -34.77 15.52 2.59
C THR A 108 -33.39 14.85 2.51
N HIS A 109 -32.45 15.21 3.38
CA HIS A 109 -31.10 14.62 3.48
C HIS A 109 -31.03 13.09 3.67
N ASN A 110 -32.17 12.41 3.62
CA ASN A 110 -32.30 10.97 3.58
C ASN A 110 -32.74 10.60 2.16
N ALA A 111 -31.92 9.82 1.44
CA ALA A 111 -32.38 9.15 0.23
C ALA A 111 -33.74 8.50 0.53
N ARG A 112 -34.75 8.71 -0.34
CA ARG A 112 -36.06 8.10 -0.09
C ARG A 112 -35.86 6.59 -0.02
N ALA A 113 -36.56 5.92 0.89
CA ALA A 113 -36.44 4.48 1.04
C ALA A 113 -36.66 3.74 -0.30
N GLU A 114 -37.50 4.32 -1.16
CA GLU A 114 -37.76 3.90 -2.54
C GLU A 114 -36.51 3.94 -3.43
N ASP A 115 -35.72 5.01 -3.38
CA ASP A 115 -34.49 5.17 -4.17
C ASP A 115 -33.42 4.17 -3.72
N ILE A 116 -33.29 3.96 -2.41
CA ILE A 116 -32.39 2.96 -1.83
C ILE A 116 -32.84 1.55 -2.25
N ALA A 117 -34.12 1.25 -2.12
CA ALA A 117 -34.67 -0.05 -2.50
C ALA A 117 -34.47 -0.32 -4.00
N HIS A 118 -34.71 0.67 -4.86
CA HIS A 118 -34.48 0.57 -6.30
C HIS A 118 -32.99 0.35 -6.63
N PHE A 119 -32.08 1.06 -5.97
CA PHE A 119 -30.65 0.83 -6.17
C PHE A 119 -30.23 -0.58 -5.74
N LEU A 120 -30.68 -1.04 -4.58
CA LEU A 120 -30.34 -2.35 -4.04
C LEU A 120 -30.92 -3.50 -4.89
N THR A 121 -32.12 -3.33 -5.44
CA THR A 121 -32.72 -4.33 -6.35
C THR A 121 -31.97 -4.39 -7.67
N GLN A 122 -31.50 -3.26 -8.19
CA GLN A 122 -30.69 -3.21 -9.42
C GLN A 122 -29.26 -3.74 -9.22
N ALA A 123 -28.69 -3.60 -8.02
CA ALA A 123 -27.31 -3.98 -7.74
C ALA A 123 -27.04 -5.50 -7.81
N ASN A 124 -28.09 -6.33 -7.95
CA ASN A 124 -28.02 -7.80 -8.06
C ASN A 124 -27.03 -8.42 -7.06
N LEU A 125 -27.17 -8.02 -5.79
CA LEU A 125 -26.25 -8.44 -4.74
C LEU A 125 -26.36 -9.95 -4.48
N PRO A 126 -25.24 -10.67 -4.31
CA PRO A 126 -25.28 -12.08 -3.96
C PRO A 126 -25.96 -12.26 -2.61
N GLN A 127 -27.00 -13.11 -2.56
CA GLN A 127 -27.66 -13.49 -1.31
C GLN A 127 -27.08 -14.81 -0.82
N ILE A 128 -26.78 -14.88 0.47
CA ILE A 128 -26.35 -16.12 1.11
C ILE A 128 -27.54 -17.07 1.27
N THR A 129 -27.30 -18.37 1.10
CA THR A 129 -28.32 -19.38 1.37
C THR A 129 -28.49 -19.59 2.87
N SER A 130 -29.62 -20.16 3.30
CA SER A 130 -29.85 -20.52 4.71
C SER A 130 -28.74 -21.41 5.27
N ALA A 131 -28.24 -22.36 4.46
CA ALA A 131 -27.13 -23.23 4.86
C ALA A 131 -25.83 -22.47 5.10
N GLN A 132 -25.49 -21.49 4.25
CA GLN A 132 -24.33 -20.63 4.44
C GLN A 132 -24.49 -19.73 5.66
N ALA A 133 -25.69 -19.21 5.90
CA ALA A 133 -25.99 -18.42 7.08
C ALA A 133 -25.80 -19.23 8.37
N GLU A 134 -26.31 -20.47 8.40
CA GLU A 134 -26.10 -21.39 9.52
C GLU A 134 -24.63 -21.75 9.72
N GLU A 135 -23.87 -21.94 8.64
CA GLU A 135 -22.43 -22.18 8.72
C GLU A 135 -21.67 -20.99 9.31
N LEU A 136 -21.99 -19.77 8.88
CA LEU A 136 -21.39 -18.53 9.39
C LEU A 136 -21.73 -18.23 10.86
N LEU A 137 -22.82 -18.80 11.37
CA LEU A 137 -23.24 -18.65 12.77
C LEU A 137 -22.59 -19.67 13.71
N LYS A 138 -21.84 -20.65 13.19
CA LYS A 138 -21.14 -21.63 14.03
C LYS A 138 -19.99 -20.96 14.80
N PRO A 139 -19.67 -21.44 16.02
CA PRO A 139 -18.48 -21.01 16.73
C PRO A 139 -17.21 -21.28 15.92
N ILE A 140 -16.22 -20.38 16.03
CA ILE A 140 -14.92 -20.52 15.37
C ILE A 140 -14.20 -21.76 15.91
N GLU A 141 -13.72 -22.63 15.02
CA GLU A 141 -12.96 -23.80 15.43
C GLU A 141 -11.46 -23.47 15.62
N LEU A 142 -10.78 -24.25 16.47
CA LEU A 142 -9.35 -24.08 16.70
C LEU A 142 -8.52 -24.33 15.43
N THR A 143 -8.96 -25.30 14.63
CA THR A 143 -8.37 -25.65 13.33
C THR A 143 -8.40 -24.46 12.37
N GLU A 144 -9.56 -23.83 12.22
CA GLU A 144 -9.76 -22.64 11.40
C GLU A 144 -8.86 -21.50 11.85
N LEU A 145 -8.79 -21.25 13.17
CA LEU A 145 -7.95 -20.20 13.74
C LEU A 145 -6.46 -20.44 13.45
N LEU A 146 -5.98 -21.67 13.64
CA LEU A 146 -4.57 -22.02 13.39
C LEU A 146 -4.21 -21.88 11.91
N ASP A 147 -5.10 -22.29 11.00
CA ASP A 147 -4.92 -22.16 9.57
C ASP A 147 -4.85 -20.68 9.13
N ILE A 148 -5.68 -19.82 9.70
CA ILE A 148 -5.65 -18.38 9.46
C ILE A 148 -4.33 -17.78 9.94
N ILE A 149 -3.90 -18.12 11.16
CA ILE A 149 -2.62 -17.65 11.72
C ILE A 149 -1.45 -18.07 10.81
N ALA A 150 -1.46 -19.29 10.30
CA ALA A 150 -0.43 -19.79 9.39
C ALA A 150 -0.38 -18.97 8.07
N LYS A 151 -1.53 -18.52 7.57
CA LYS A 151 -1.67 -17.74 6.33
C LYS A 151 -1.34 -16.24 6.49
N LEU A 152 -1.13 -15.73 7.72
CA LEU A 152 -0.85 -14.31 7.94
C LEU A 152 0.39 -13.82 7.14
N PRO A 153 0.34 -12.67 6.47
CA PRO A 153 1.49 -12.15 5.74
C PRO A 153 2.62 -11.73 6.70
N GLN A 154 3.87 -12.06 6.37
CA GLN A 154 5.02 -11.62 7.16
C GLN A 154 5.41 -10.16 6.84
N GLY A 155 6.03 -9.48 7.81
CA GLY A 155 6.55 -8.12 7.62
C GLY A 155 5.50 -7.01 7.58
N LYS A 156 4.27 -7.28 8.01
CA LYS A 156 3.26 -6.24 8.26
C LYS A 156 3.54 -5.54 9.59
N SER A 157 3.14 -4.27 9.67
CA SER A 157 3.16 -3.51 10.92
C SER A 157 2.20 -4.16 11.93
N PRO A 158 2.54 -4.19 13.22
CA PRO A 158 1.63 -4.64 14.27
C PRO A 158 0.32 -3.84 14.30
N GLY A 159 -0.75 -4.49 14.81
CA GLY A 159 -2.05 -3.87 15.01
C GLY A 159 -2.12 -3.03 16.29
N ALA A 160 -3.33 -2.77 16.77
CA ALA A 160 -3.57 -2.04 18.01
C ALA A 160 -3.02 -2.78 19.26
N ASP A 161 -2.88 -4.10 19.16
CA ASP A 161 -2.27 -4.98 20.16
C ASP A 161 -0.73 -4.83 20.27
N GLY A 162 -0.09 -4.18 19.30
CA GLY A 162 1.37 -4.05 19.22
C GLY A 162 2.12 -5.35 18.89
N LEU A 163 1.45 -6.46 18.60
CA LEU A 163 2.08 -7.76 18.33
C LEU A 163 2.21 -8.01 16.81
N PRO A 164 3.40 -8.37 16.29
CA PRO A 164 3.57 -8.64 14.87
C PRO A 164 3.00 -10.02 14.48
N ASN A 165 2.62 -10.21 13.20
CA ASN A 165 2.17 -11.51 12.68
C ASN A 165 3.16 -12.67 12.96
N ALA A 166 4.46 -12.38 13.03
CA ALA A 166 5.48 -13.38 13.37
C ALA A 166 5.33 -13.93 14.80
N TYR A 167 4.83 -13.11 15.73
CA TYR A 167 4.53 -13.52 17.10
C TYR A 167 3.38 -14.54 17.11
N TYR A 168 2.27 -14.20 16.46
CA TYR A 168 1.12 -15.10 16.33
C TYR A 168 1.48 -16.43 15.68
N LYS A 169 2.27 -16.42 14.60
CA LYS A 169 2.75 -17.65 13.97
C LYS A 169 3.63 -18.50 14.89
N LYS A 170 4.53 -17.86 15.64
CA LYS A 170 5.46 -18.57 16.52
C LYS A 170 4.74 -19.23 17.70
N PHE A 171 3.70 -18.59 18.22
CA PHE A 171 2.99 -19.05 19.42
C PHE A 171 1.57 -19.53 19.13
N ALA A 172 1.26 -19.90 17.88
CA ALA A 172 -0.09 -20.23 17.43
C ALA A 172 -0.78 -21.30 18.30
N HIS A 173 -0.07 -22.38 18.64
CA HIS A 173 -0.62 -23.45 19.47
C HIS A 173 -0.83 -23.07 20.93
N VAL A 174 -0.04 -22.13 21.45
CA VAL A 174 -0.15 -21.64 22.84
C VAL A 174 -1.29 -20.63 22.95
N LEU A 175 -1.35 -19.71 21.97
CA LEU A 175 -2.34 -18.63 21.94
C LEU A 175 -3.71 -19.09 21.46
N GLY A 176 -3.79 -20.08 20.56
CA GLY A 176 -5.03 -20.51 19.92
C GLY A 176 -6.20 -20.74 20.90
N PRO A 177 -6.04 -21.60 21.94
CA PRO A 177 -7.10 -21.84 22.92
C PRO A 177 -7.49 -20.60 23.74
N HIS A 178 -6.60 -19.62 23.86
CA HIS A 178 -6.87 -18.37 24.58
C HIS A 178 -7.60 -17.38 23.67
N LEU A 179 -7.20 -17.29 22.40
CA LEU A 179 -7.84 -16.45 21.40
C LEU A 179 -9.30 -16.87 21.16
N LEU A 180 -9.59 -18.18 21.13
CA LEU A 180 -10.96 -18.70 21.04
C LEU A 180 -11.88 -18.36 22.21
N LYS A 181 -11.33 -17.92 23.35
CA LYS A 181 -12.14 -17.48 24.50
C LYS A 181 -12.49 -16.00 24.42
N VAL A 182 -11.75 -15.24 23.61
CA VAL A 182 -11.87 -13.78 23.49
C VAL A 182 -12.77 -13.41 22.30
N TYR A 183 -12.86 -14.27 21.30
CA TYR A 183 -13.64 -14.11 20.07
C TYR A 183 -14.64 -15.24 19.93
#